data_AF-A0A810QAL5-F1
#
_entry.id   AF-A0A810QAL5-F1
#
_cell.length_a   1.000
_cell.length_b   1.000
_cell.length_c   1.000
_cell.angle_alpha   90.00
_cell.angle_beta   90.00
_cell.angle_gamma   90.00
#
_symmetry.space_group_name_H-M   'P 1'
#
loop_
_entity.id
_entity.type
_entity.pdbx_description
1 polymer ?
#
loop_
_entity_poly.entity_id
_entity_poly.type
_entity_poly.pdbx_seq_one_letter_code
_entity_poly.pdbx_strand_id
1 'polypeptide(L)'
;MPAGKENYIRRLEQSGLAATTKERGDLAHYRLLSGCIICPELDSDTKPVQTGYDGRIWTWIEQAGLRLTASELIRLEEQGTKPVPALLGEQGRQELTEQIYSSKELIWDGTLESEMEWSPARDALVMSLLRLLRMGRLFLV
;
A
#
# COMPACT_ATOMS: atom_id res chain seq x y z
N MET A 1 0.34 25.26 5.19
CA MET A 1 -0.03 25.14 3.75
C MET A 1 -0.69 26.46 3.34
N PRO A 2 -0.99 26.75 2.06
CA PRO A 2 -1.81 27.92 1.74
C PRO A 2 -3.18 27.80 2.41
N ALA A 3 -3.70 28.87 3.01
CA ALA A 3 -4.96 28.85 3.80
C ALA A 3 -6.18 28.30 3.03
N GLY A 4 -6.23 28.50 1.70
CA GLY A 4 -7.27 27.93 0.84
C GLY A 4 -7.24 26.40 0.77
N LYS A 5 -6.04 25.78 0.81
CA LYS A 5 -5.87 24.32 0.74
C LYS A 5 -6.30 23.65 2.03
N GLU A 6 -6.02 24.26 3.18
CA GLU A 6 -6.43 23.74 4.50
C GLU A 6 -7.96 23.76 4.64
N ASN A 7 -8.62 24.84 4.22
CA ASN A 7 -10.07 24.92 4.23
C ASN A 7 -10.72 23.89 3.29
N TYR A 8 -10.11 23.59 2.15
CA TYR A 8 -10.58 22.57 1.23
C TYR A 8 -10.47 21.16 1.83
N ILE A 9 -9.31 20.80 2.38
CA ILE A 9 -9.10 19.50 3.04
C ILE A 9 -10.08 19.33 4.20
N ARG A 10 -10.29 20.37 5.01
CA ARG A 10 -11.24 20.32 6.13
C ARG A 10 -12.68 20.04 5.68
N ARG A 11 -13.10 20.58 4.53
CA ARG A 11 -14.42 20.28 3.96
C ARG A 11 -14.52 18.84 3.48
N LEU A 12 -13.46 18.32 2.86
CA LEU A 12 -13.42 16.91 2.45
C LEU A 12 -13.51 15.99 3.67
N GLU A 13 -12.76 16.27 4.73
CA GLU A 13 -12.80 15.54 5.99
C GLU A 13 -14.20 15.57 6.63
N GLN A 14 -14.81 16.76 6.73
CA GLN A 14 -16.19 16.93 7.24
C GLN A 14 -17.25 16.19 6.42
N SER A 15 -16.97 15.93 5.14
CA SER A 15 -17.86 15.21 4.24
C SER A 15 -17.55 13.71 4.16
N GLY A 16 -16.58 13.21 4.93
CA GLY A 16 -16.14 11.81 4.89
C GLY A 16 -15.34 11.43 3.64
N LEU A 17 -14.85 12.41 2.88
CA LEU A 17 -14.12 12.22 1.62
C LEU A 17 -12.60 12.24 1.78
N ALA A 18 -12.09 12.51 2.98
CA ALA A 18 -10.67 12.49 3.27
C ALA A 18 -10.42 12.01 4.70
N ALA A 19 -9.49 11.07 4.85
CA ALA A 19 -8.88 10.74 6.13
C ALA A 19 -7.67 11.67 6.37
N THR A 20 -7.58 12.26 7.56
CA THR A 20 -6.45 13.10 7.95
C THR A 20 -5.88 12.67 9.29
N THR A 21 -4.61 12.98 9.54
CA THR A 21 -3.97 12.79 10.84
C THR A 21 -3.18 14.02 11.23
N LYS A 22 -3.12 14.29 12.54
CA LYS A 22 -2.22 15.30 13.12
C LYS A 22 -0.85 14.72 13.47
N GLU A 23 -0.74 13.39 13.48
CA GLU A 23 0.52 12.69 13.67
C GLU A 23 1.47 12.98 12.50
N ARG A 24 2.78 12.85 12.75
CA ARG A 24 3.83 13.15 11.76
C ARG A 24 4.78 11.98 11.64
N GLY A 25 5.43 11.87 10.48
CA GLY A 25 6.42 10.85 10.18
C GLY A 25 5.82 9.61 9.51
N ASP A 26 6.68 8.64 9.20
CA ASP A 26 6.32 7.53 8.34
C ASP A 26 5.35 6.54 8.99
N LEU A 27 5.36 6.41 10.32
CA LEU A 27 4.33 5.67 11.04
C LEU A 27 2.93 6.28 10.85
N ALA A 28 2.81 7.61 10.85
CA ALA A 28 1.53 8.29 10.62
C ALA A 28 1.05 8.09 9.18
N HIS A 29 1.96 8.13 8.20
CA HIS A 29 1.65 7.82 6.81
C HIS A 29 1.19 6.36 6.66
N TYR A 30 1.88 5.42 7.31
CA TYR A 30 1.50 4.01 7.32
C TYR A 30 0.10 3.80 7.86
N ARG A 31 -0.22 4.34 9.05
CA ARG A 31 -1.55 4.23 9.66
C ARG A 31 -2.67 4.76 8.76
N LEU A 32 -2.43 5.87 8.05
CA LEU A 32 -3.37 6.37 7.05
C LEU A 32 -3.51 5.39 5.89
N LEU A 33 -2.39 4.89 5.34
CA LEU A 33 -2.39 3.97 4.20
C LEU A 33 -3.03 2.61 4.53
N SER A 34 -2.89 2.11 5.76
CA SER A 34 -3.55 0.88 6.21
C SER A 34 -5.08 0.98 6.20
N GLY A 35 -5.63 2.19 6.30
CA GLY A 35 -7.07 2.44 6.17
C GLY A 35 -7.54 2.64 4.73
N CYS A 36 -6.66 2.58 3.74
CA CYS A 36 -6.97 2.87 2.34
C CYS A 36 -6.93 1.62 1.46
N ILE A 37 -7.76 1.61 0.42
CA ILE A 37 -7.64 0.66 -0.68
C ILE A 37 -6.68 1.26 -1.71
N ILE A 38 -5.56 0.58 -1.94
CA ILE A 38 -4.57 0.97 -2.94
C ILE A 38 -5.05 0.51 -4.32
N CYS A 39 -5.28 1.47 -5.23
CA CYS A 39 -5.76 1.18 -6.57
C CYS A 39 -4.75 1.63 -7.64
N PRO A 40 -4.38 0.76 -8.59
CA PRO A 40 -3.59 1.17 -9.74
C PRO A 40 -4.40 2.07 -10.68
N GLU A 41 -3.75 3.09 -11.25
CA GLU A 41 -4.31 3.91 -12.32
C GLU A 41 -4.20 3.15 -13.64
N LEU A 42 -5.35 2.76 -14.22
CA LEU A 42 -5.44 1.88 -15.40
C LEU A 42 -4.94 2.54 -16.69
N ASP A 43 -4.97 3.87 -16.77
CA ASP A 43 -4.59 4.64 -17.96
C ASP A 43 -3.07 4.92 -17.98
N SER A 44 -2.29 3.85 -18.05
CA SER A 44 -0.84 3.84 -17.74
C SER A 44 0.08 3.74 -18.96
N ASP A 45 -0.48 3.58 -20.17
CA ASP A 45 0.23 3.34 -21.45
C ASP A 45 1.31 4.40 -21.81
N THR A 46 1.28 5.57 -21.18
CA THR A 46 2.23 6.67 -21.42
C THR A 46 3.25 6.89 -20.32
N LYS A 47 3.17 6.15 -19.22
CA LYS A 47 3.98 6.42 -18.02
C LYS A 47 5.22 5.50 -18.01
N PRO A 48 6.40 5.99 -17.57
CA PRO A 48 7.67 5.25 -17.65
C PRO A 48 7.68 3.99 -16.77
N VAL A 49 8.29 2.91 -17.25
CA VAL A 49 8.42 1.63 -16.52
C VAL A 49 9.13 1.86 -15.18
N GLN A 50 8.51 1.43 -14.07
CA GLN A 50 9.13 1.49 -12.75
C GLN A 50 10.25 0.45 -12.67
N THR A 51 11.40 0.83 -12.12
CA THR A 51 12.56 -0.06 -11.92
C THR A 51 12.93 -0.15 -10.45
N GLY A 52 13.75 -1.14 -10.10
CA GLY A 52 14.22 -1.33 -8.73
C GLY A 52 13.09 -1.65 -7.74
N TYR A 53 13.14 -1.03 -6.56
CA TYR A 53 12.18 -1.27 -5.48
C TYR A 53 10.76 -0.86 -5.88
N ASP A 54 10.58 0.35 -6.42
CA ASP A 54 9.26 0.87 -6.81
C ASP A 54 8.62 0.01 -7.92
N GLY A 55 9.44 -0.54 -8.83
CA GLY A 55 8.99 -1.47 -9.86
C GLY A 55 8.43 -2.75 -9.28
N ARG A 56 9.09 -3.30 -8.26
CA ARG A 56 8.61 -4.49 -7.57
C ARG A 56 7.28 -4.24 -6.86
N ILE A 57 7.16 -3.12 -6.13
CA ILE A 57 5.92 -2.76 -5.44
C ILE A 57 4.80 -2.53 -6.45
N TRP A 58 5.10 -1.87 -7.57
CA TRP A 58 4.14 -1.70 -8.67
C TRP A 58 3.67 -3.06 -9.22
N THR A 59 4.58 -4.00 -9.47
CA THR A 59 4.21 -5.35 -9.95
C THR A 59 3.26 -6.05 -8.97
N TRP A 60 3.48 -5.94 -7.66
CA TRP A 60 2.54 -6.48 -6.69
C TRP A 60 1.15 -5.85 -6.80
N ILE A 61 1.07 -4.52 -6.83
CA ILE A 61 -0.20 -3.79 -6.89
C ILE A 61 -0.98 -4.11 -8.17
N GLU A 62 -0.27 -4.21 -9.30
CA GLU A 62 -0.89 -4.39 -10.62
C GLU A 62 -1.21 -5.85 -10.93
N GLN A 63 -0.36 -6.80 -10.48
CA GLN A 63 -0.36 -8.16 -11.02
C GLN A 63 -0.60 -9.25 -9.97
N ALA A 64 -0.75 -8.93 -8.67
CA ALA A 64 -0.97 -9.95 -7.62
C ALA A 64 -2.26 -10.77 -7.81
N GLY A 65 -3.23 -10.30 -8.59
CA GLY A 65 -4.58 -10.87 -8.64
C GLY A 65 -5.41 -10.60 -7.36
N LEU A 66 -4.83 -9.91 -6.38
CA LEU A 66 -5.46 -9.46 -5.13
C LEU A 66 -5.26 -7.95 -4.98
N ARG A 67 -6.18 -7.30 -4.27
CA ARG A 67 -5.98 -5.92 -3.80
C ARG A 67 -5.21 -5.96 -2.49
N LEU A 68 -3.89 -5.91 -2.60
CA LEU A 68 -3.02 -5.97 -1.42
C LEU A 68 -3.10 -4.67 -0.61
N THR A 69 -3.23 -4.79 0.71
CA THR A 69 -3.15 -3.67 1.65
C THR A 69 -1.69 -3.22 1.83
N ALA A 70 -1.51 -2.05 2.45
CA ALA A 70 -0.17 -1.60 2.82
C ALA A 70 0.55 -2.64 3.71
N SER A 71 -0.16 -3.24 4.66
CA SER A 71 0.41 -4.21 5.60
C SER A 71 0.81 -5.52 4.92
N GLU A 72 0.00 -6.02 3.99
CA GLU A 72 0.34 -7.20 3.18
C GLU A 72 1.57 -6.95 2.29
N LEU A 73 1.67 -5.76 1.69
CA LEU A 73 2.86 -5.37 0.92
C LEU A 73 4.12 -5.27 1.81
N ILE A 74 4.00 -4.77 3.04
CA ILE A 74 5.12 -4.74 3.99
C ILE A 74 5.54 -6.17 4.33
N ARG A 75 4.58 -7.06 4.59
CA ARG A 75 4.85 -8.46 4.91
C ARG A 75 5.64 -9.16 3.79
N LEU A 76 5.27 -8.93 2.54
CA LEU A 76 6.00 -9.47 1.39
C LEU A 76 7.44 -8.94 1.33
N GLU A 77 7.65 -7.65 1.57
CA GLU A 77 8.99 -7.06 1.57
C GLU A 77 9.83 -7.48 2.79
N GLU A 78 9.23 -7.63 3.96
CA GLU A 78 9.88 -8.11 5.18
C GLU A 78 10.38 -9.55 5.02
N GLN A 79 9.57 -10.41 4.39
CA GLN A 79 9.95 -11.79 4.06
C GLN A 79 10.96 -11.86 2.90
N GLY A 80 11.16 -10.77 2.16
CA GLY A 80 11.96 -10.76 0.92
C GLY A 80 11.29 -11.49 -0.25
N THR A 81 9.97 -11.68 -0.20
CA THR A 81 9.17 -12.35 -1.22
C THR A 81 9.15 -11.53 -2.51
N LYS A 82 9.46 -12.17 -3.63
CA LYS A 82 9.51 -11.51 -4.94
C LYS A 82 8.26 -11.83 -5.77
N PRO A 83 7.79 -10.90 -6.61
CA PRO A 83 6.68 -11.14 -7.53
C PRO A 83 7.12 -12.08 -8.64
N VAL A 84 6.99 -13.37 -8.41
CA VAL A 84 7.28 -14.43 -9.38
C VAL A 84 5.98 -14.94 -10.00
N PRO A 85 6.01 -15.50 -11.22
CA PRO A 85 4.78 -15.92 -11.91
C PRO A 85 3.85 -16.84 -11.11
N ALA A 86 4.37 -17.65 -10.20
CA ALA A 86 3.58 -18.54 -9.34
C ALA A 86 2.73 -17.79 -8.29
N LEU A 87 3.10 -16.55 -7.94
CA LEU A 87 2.42 -15.72 -6.94
C LEU A 87 1.56 -14.61 -7.56
N LEU A 88 1.48 -14.54 -8.89
CA LEU A 88 0.79 -13.48 -9.62
C LEU A 88 -0.45 -14.01 -10.34
N GLY A 89 -1.33 -13.09 -10.70
CA GLY A 89 -2.58 -13.37 -11.40
C GLY A 89 -3.60 -14.11 -10.55
N GLU A 90 -4.73 -14.44 -11.16
CA GLU A 90 -5.83 -15.12 -10.46
C GLU A 90 -5.44 -16.51 -9.94
N GLN A 91 -4.50 -17.18 -10.63
CA GLN A 91 -4.00 -18.50 -10.30
C GLN A 91 -3.07 -18.48 -9.08
N GLY A 92 -2.28 -17.41 -8.91
CA GLY A 92 -1.33 -17.27 -7.80
C GLY A 92 -1.95 -16.79 -6.48
N ARG A 93 -3.24 -16.42 -6.46
CA ARG A 93 -3.89 -15.80 -5.29
C ARG A 93 -3.80 -16.65 -4.03
N GLN A 94 -4.08 -17.95 -4.15
CA GLN A 94 -4.04 -18.84 -2.99
C GLN A 94 -2.62 -18.92 -2.41
N GLU A 95 -1.63 -19.21 -3.25
CA GLU A 95 -0.23 -19.29 -2.83
C GLU A 95 0.25 -17.96 -2.22
N LEU A 96 -0.14 -16.83 -2.82
CA LEU A 96 0.18 -15.50 -2.31
C LEU A 96 -0.45 -15.25 -0.92
N THR A 97 -1.73 -15.58 -0.75
CA THR A 97 -2.41 -15.47 0.55
C THR A 97 -1.74 -16.35 1.60
N GLU A 98 -1.40 -17.60 1.26
CA GLU A 98 -0.68 -18.49 2.17
C GLU A 98 0.70 -17.95 2.51
N GLN A 99 1.42 -17.35 1.55
CA GLN A 99 2.72 -16.73 1.80
C GLN A 99 2.62 -15.56 2.79
N ILE A 100 1.60 -14.70 2.66
CA ILE A 100 1.38 -13.54 3.54
C ILE A 100 0.97 -13.97 4.96
N TYR A 101 0.08 -14.96 5.06
CA TYR A 101 -0.57 -15.38 6.32
C TYR A 101 -0.10 -16.75 6.84
N SER A 102 1.06 -17.24 6.39
CA SER A 102 1.62 -18.56 6.76
C SER A 102 1.94 -18.71 8.26
N SER A 103 2.03 -17.61 9.01
CA SER A 103 2.16 -17.63 10.46
C SER A 103 0.88 -18.19 11.09
N LYS A 104 0.99 -19.23 11.93
CA LYS A 104 -0.11 -19.85 12.70
C LYS A 104 -0.81 -18.93 13.72
N GLU A 105 -0.59 -17.62 13.63
CA GLU A 105 -1.25 -16.65 14.49
C GLU A 105 -2.66 -16.44 13.96
N LEU A 106 -3.62 -16.60 14.88
CA LEU A 106 -5.04 -16.42 14.63
C LEU A 106 -5.25 -15.15 13.79
N ILE A 107 -5.87 -15.28 12.62
CA ILE A 107 -6.24 -14.16 11.75
C ILE A 107 -7.33 -13.35 12.49
N TRP A 108 -6.90 -12.51 13.42
CA TRP A 108 -7.72 -11.48 14.01
C TRP A 108 -7.60 -10.21 13.17
N ASP A 109 -8.72 -9.51 13.06
CA ASP A 109 -8.80 -8.24 12.36
C ASP A 109 -7.82 -7.22 12.98
N GLY A 110 -7.02 -6.56 12.15
CA GLY A 110 -6.04 -5.55 12.59
C GLY A 110 -4.70 -6.10 13.12
N THR A 111 -4.51 -7.42 13.22
CA THR A 111 -3.27 -8.01 13.73
C THR A 111 -2.09 -7.73 12.81
N LEU A 112 -2.25 -7.95 11.50
CA LEU A 112 -1.20 -7.71 10.52
C LEU A 112 -0.82 -6.22 10.47
N GLU A 113 -1.82 -5.34 10.54
CA GLU A 113 -1.63 -3.89 10.55
C GLU A 113 -0.76 -3.47 11.75
N SER A 114 -1.07 -4.00 12.93
CA SER A 114 -0.35 -3.72 14.18
C SER A 114 1.07 -4.28 14.17
N GLU A 115 1.26 -5.48 13.61
CA GLU A 115 2.59 -6.08 13.46
C GLU A 115 3.47 -5.26 12.51
N MET A 116 2.92 -4.87 11.36
CA MET A 116 3.65 -4.14 10.33
C MET A 116 3.94 -2.68 10.73
N GLU A 117 3.34 -2.16 11.81
CA GLU A 117 3.83 -0.92 12.45
C GLU A 117 5.29 -1.03 12.88
N TRP A 118 5.77 -2.22 13.26
CA TRP A 118 7.13 -2.43 13.77
C TRP A 118 8.10 -3.00 12.74
N SER A 119 7.61 -3.30 11.53
CA SER A 119 8.43 -3.90 10.48
C SER A 119 9.52 -2.95 10.00
N PRO A 120 10.77 -3.43 9.82
CA PRO A 120 11.84 -2.63 9.22
C PRO A 120 11.57 -2.28 7.74
N ALA A 121 10.66 -3.01 7.07
CA ALA A 121 10.29 -2.74 5.67
C ALA A 121 9.26 -1.60 5.51
N ARG A 122 8.59 -1.18 6.60
CA ARG A 122 7.49 -0.21 6.61
C ARG A 122 7.86 1.10 5.92
N ASP A 123 8.93 1.74 6.35
CA ASP A 123 9.27 3.11 5.91
C ASP A 123 9.67 3.13 4.43
N ALA A 124 10.39 2.11 3.96
CA ALA A 124 10.74 1.96 2.56
C ALA A 124 9.49 1.77 1.68
N LEU A 125 8.54 0.94 2.12
CA LEU A 125 7.28 0.75 1.41
C LEU A 125 6.45 2.04 1.37
N VAL A 126 6.24 2.69 2.51
CA VAL A 126 5.51 3.96 2.60
C VAL A 126 6.09 4.99 1.64
N MET A 127 7.41 5.13 1.60
CA MET A 127 8.08 6.04 0.68
C MET A 127 7.92 5.66 -0.79
N SER A 128 7.81 4.36 -1.11
CA SER A 128 7.49 3.87 -2.47
C SER A 128 6.05 4.21 -2.86
N LEU A 129 5.07 3.91 -2.00
CA LEU A 129 3.66 4.22 -2.22
C LEU A 129 3.43 5.73 -2.41
N LEU A 130 4.06 6.57 -1.57
CA LEU A 130 3.98 8.02 -1.72
C LEU A 130 4.63 8.52 -3.02
N ARG A 131 5.71 7.88 -3.51
CA ARG A 131 6.30 8.21 -4.81
C ARG A 131 5.37 7.83 -5.96
N LEU A 132 4.79 6.63 -5.93
CA LEU A 132 3.82 6.16 -6.92
C LEU A 132 2.57 7.07 -6.95
N LEU A 133 2.05 7.50 -5.80
CA LEU A 133 0.96 8.47 -5.70
C LEU A 133 1.32 9.82 -6.33
N ARG A 134 2.51 10.35 -6.05
CA ARG A 134 2.98 11.62 -6.68
C ARG A 134 3.16 11.50 -8.19
N MET A 135 3.48 10.30 -8.68
CA MET A 135 3.56 10.01 -10.12
C MET A 135 2.18 9.81 -10.76
N GLY A 136 1.09 9.86 -9.99
CA GLY A 136 -0.27 9.57 -10.47
C GLY A 136 -0.42 8.12 -10.92
N ARG A 137 0.36 7.19 -10.35
CA ARG A 137 0.28 5.76 -10.64
C ARG A 137 -0.79 5.07 -9.80
N LEU A 138 -1.12 5.65 -8.65
CA LEU A 138 -2.06 5.11 -7.69
C LEU A 138 -3.11 6.16 -7.35
N PHE A 139 -4.27 5.68 -6.92
CA PHE A 139 -5.20 6.44 -6.11
C PHE A 139 -5.59 5.63 -4.88
N LEU A 140 -6.03 6.33 -3.83
CA LEU A 140 -6.47 5.75 -2.57
C LEU A 140 -7.98 5.96 -2.45
N VAL A 141 -8.69 4.90 -2.05
CA VAL A 141 -10.12 4.93 -1.72
C VAL A 141 -10.29 4.66 -0.23
#